data_AF-A0A0F9GHA5-F1
#
_entry.id   AF-A0A0F9GHA5-F1
#
_cell.length_a   1.000
_cell.length_b   1.000
_cell.length_c   1.000
_cell.angle_alpha   90.00
_cell.angle_beta   90.00
_cell.angle_gamma   90.00
#
_symmetry.space_group_name_H-M   'P 1'
#
loop_
_entity.id
_entity.type
_entity.pdbx_description
1 polymer ?
#
loop_
_entity_poly.entity_id
_entity_poly.type
_entity_poly.pdbx_seq_one_letter_code
_entity_poly.pdbx_strand_id
1 'polypeptide(L)' 'MLYMSDDIEVKDRKMYGGWRKPQNLYRGMKTSIHDDATAKSVGMRGGTIPGTIHLSLFSPLGQKIFGDRWFE' A
#
# COMPACT_ATOMS: atom_id res chain seq x y z
N MET A 1 -9.92 -12.94 -6.51
CA MET A 1 -10.07 -11.81 -7.44
C MET A 1 -8.67 -11.27 -7.69
N LEU A 2 -8.00 -11.78 -8.73
CA LEU A 2 -6.64 -11.35 -9.08
C LEU A 2 -6.76 -9.91 -9.60
N TYR A 3 -6.18 -8.94 -8.90
CA TYR A 3 -6.02 -7.57 -9.40
C TYR A 3 -4.92 -7.60 -10.47
N MET A 4 -5.27 -8.17 -11.62
CA MET A 4 -4.36 -8.39 -12.73
C MET A 4 -4.00 -7.02 -13.31
N SER A 5 -2.70 -6.73 -13.30
CA SER A 5 -1.82 -6.17 -14.35
C SER A 5 -2.34 -5.29 -15.49
N ASP A 6 -3.64 -5.20 -15.74
CA ASP A 6 -4.24 -4.63 -16.95
C ASP A 6 -4.14 -3.10 -16.96
N ASP A 7 -3.93 -2.49 -15.80
CA ASP A 7 -3.72 -1.04 -15.66
C ASP A 7 -2.23 -0.61 -15.81
N ILE A 8 -1.35 -1.51 -16.24
CA ILE A 8 0.09 -1.21 -16.36
C ILE A 8 0.45 -0.84 -17.80
N GLU A 9 0.77 0.43 -18.02
CA GLU A 9 1.26 0.95 -19.30
C GLU A 9 2.80 0.94 -19.33
N VAL A 10 3.38 0.48 -20.43
CA VAL A 10 4.83 0.55 -20.68
C VAL A 10 5.10 1.52 -21.82
N LYS A 11 5.78 2.62 -21.53
CA LYS A 11 6.13 3.66 -22.50
C LYS A 11 7.49 4.27 -22.17
N ASP A 12 8.28 4.58 -23.19
CA ASP A 12 9.60 5.23 -23.04
C ASP A 12 10.52 4.52 -22.04
N ARG A 13 10.51 3.17 -22.05
CA ARG A 13 11.24 2.30 -21.10
C ARG A 13 10.87 2.53 -19.62
N LYS A 14 9.68 3.06 -19.34
CA LYS A 14 9.11 3.22 -18.00
C LYS A 14 7.82 2.43 -17.89
N MET A 15 7.48 2.00 -16.67
CA MET A 15 6.21 1.34 -16.36
C MET A 15 5.38 2.25 -15.46
N TYR A 16 4.11 2.39 -15.78
CA TYR A 16 3.14 3.19 -15.05
C TYR A 16 1.98 2.29 -14.66
N GLY A 17 1.55 2.33 -13.41
CA GLY A 17 0.33 1.66 -12.99
C GLY A 17 -0.80 2.66 -12.77
N GLY A 18 -2.04 2.17 -12.77
CA GLY A 18 -3.19 2.95 -12.32
C GLY A 18 -2.97 3.63 -10.97
N TRP A 19 -3.59 4.81 -10.79
CA TRP A 19 -3.50 5.58 -9.55
C TRP A 19 -4.04 4.79 -8.36
N ARG A 20 -3.25 4.68 -7.29
CA ARG A 20 -3.62 4.01 -6.04
C ARG A 20 -3.28 4.91 -4.86
N LYS A 21 -4.21 5.00 -3.91
CA LYS A 21 -4.02 5.75 -2.66
C LYS A 21 -3.96 4.78 -1.47
N PRO A 22 -3.03 4.98 -0.52
CA PRO A 22 -3.03 4.20 0.70
C PRO A 22 -4.28 4.54 1.54
N GLN A 23 -4.83 3.54 2.23
CA GLN A 23 -5.99 3.71 3.09
C GLN A 23 -5.69 3.20 4.49
N ASN A 24 -6.11 3.92 5.52
CA ASN A 24 -5.98 3.44 6.89
C ASN A 24 -7.06 2.39 7.19
N LEU A 25 -6.75 1.12 6.93
CA LEU A 25 -7.67 -0.01 7.19
C LEU A 25 -7.81 -0.34 8.68
N TYR A 26 -6.94 0.20 9.53
CA TYR A 26 -6.89 -0.08 10.97
C TYR A 26 -7.40 1.11 11.81
N ARG A 27 -8.04 2.08 11.17
CA ARG A 27 -8.72 3.19 11.85
C ARG A 27 -9.76 2.62 12.83
N GLY A 28 -9.57 2.85 14.13
CA GLY A 28 -10.43 2.34 15.20
C GLY A 28 -9.89 1.12 15.95
N MET A 29 -8.75 0.56 15.54
CA MET A 29 -8.05 -0.46 16.32
C MET A 29 -7.35 0.19 17.53
N LYS A 30 -8.08 0.31 18.64
CA LYS A 30 -7.68 1.04 19.87
C LYS A 30 -6.37 0.62 20.53
N THR A 31 -5.76 -0.48 20.11
CA THR A 31 -4.46 -0.96 20.62
C THR A 31 -3.31 -0.68 19.65
N SER A 32 -3.57 0.04 18.55
CA SER A 32 -2.63 0.27 17.47
C SER A 32 -2.45 1.76 17.18
N ILE A 33 -1.23 2.17 16.83
CA ILE A 33 -0.90 3.54 16.36
C ILE A 33 -1.59 3.93 15.04
N HIS A 34 -2.37 3.03 14.46
CA HIS A 34 -3.22 3.30 13.31
C HIS A 34 -4.59 3.85 13.71
N ASP A 35 -4.96 3.75 14.99
CA ASP A 35 -6.07 4.49 15.60
C ASP A 35 -5.62 5.89 16.04
N ASP A 36 -6.52 6.88 15.89
CA ASP A 36 -6.22 8.28 16.16
C ASP A 36 -5.95 8.57 17.64
N ALA A 37 -6.74 7.99 18.56
CA ALA A 37 -6.58 8.25 19.98
C ALA A 37 -5.27 7.64 20.49
N THR A 38 -4.97 6.42 20.03
CA THR A 38 -3.74 5.71 20.38
C THR A 38 -2.50 6.40 19.80
N ALA A 39 -2.55 6.87 18.55
CA ALA A 39 -1.43 7.59 17.95
C ALA A 39 -1.13 8.91 18.70
N LYS A 40 -2.18 9.65 19.08
CA LYS A 40 -2.04 10.90 19.82
C LYS A 40 -1.46 10.70 21.22
N SER A 41 -1.77 9.58 21.90
CA SER A 41 -1.24 9.31 23.24
C SER A 41 0.28 9.12 23.27
N VAL A 42 0.89 8.78 22.13
CA VAL A 42 2.35 8.67 21.96
C VAL A 42 2.98 9.85 21.21
N GLY A 43 2.25 10.97 21.07
CA GLY A 43 2.78 12.21 20.50
C GLY A 43 2.70 12.34 18.98
N MET A 44 1.98 11.45 18.28
CA MET A 44 1.74 11.59 16.84
C MET A 44 0.57 12.54 16.56
N ARG A 45 0.50 13.08 15.34
CA ARG A 45 -0.59 13.98 14.91
C ARG A 45 -1.94 13.26 14.75
N GLY A 46 -1.94 11.97 14.44
CA GLY A 46 -3.12 11.14 14.19
C GLY A 46 -2.73 9.73 13.75
N GLY A 47 -3.72 8.87 13.54
CA GLY A 47 -3.53 7.47 13.19
C GLY A 47 -2.71 7.32 11.90
N THR A 48 -1.61 6.59 12.00
CA THR A 48 -0.73 6.34 10.85
C THR A 48 -1.31 5.27 9.95
N ILE A 49 -1.04 5.33 8.65
CA ILE A 49 -1.32 4.20 7.75
C ILE A 49 -0.15 3.21 7.87
N PRO A 50 -0.40 1.89 8.04
CA PRO A 50 0.68 0.90 8.07
C PRO A 50 1.60 0.99 6.85
N GLY A 51 2.91 0.89 7.07
CA GLY A 51 3.90 0.87 6.00
C GLY A 51 3.64 -0.23 4.96
N THR A 52 3.13 -1.38 5.40
CA THR A 52 2.74 -2.49 4.52
C THR A 52 1.64 -2.10 3.51
N ILE A 53 0.72 -1.21 3.87
CA ILE A 53 -0.30 -0.68 2.94
C ILE A 53 0.34 0.25 1.90
N HIS A 54 1.36 1.01 2.27
CA HIS A 54 2.11 1.81 1.30
C HIS A 54 2.88 0.91 0.32
N LEU A 55 3.51 -0.15 0.81
CA LEU A 55 4.28 -1.07 -0.02
C LEU A 55 3.39 -1.91 -0.95
N SER A 56 2.18 -2.28 -0.51
CA SER A 56 1.26 -3.06 -1.33
C SER A 56 0.74 -2.31 -2.57
N LEU A 57 0.86 -0.97 -2.61
CA LEU A 57 0.51 -0.18 -3.79
C LEU A 57 1.37 -0.52 -5.01
N PHE A 58 2.59 -1.03 -4.78
CA PHE A 58 3.55 -1.42 -5.81
C PHE A 58 3.44 -2.89 -6.23
N SER A 59 2.65 -3.70 -5.53
CA SER A 59 2.55 -5.15 -5.82
C SER A 59 2.22 -5.47 -7.28
N PRO A 60 1.32 -4.73 -7.97
CA PRO A 60 1.09 -4.99 -9.40
C PRO A 60 2.32 -4.76 -10.27
N LEU A 61 3.12 -3.72 -9.98
CA LEU A 61 4.37 -3.46 -10.70
C LEU A 61 5.42 -4.52 -10.36
N GLY A 62 5.56 -4.88 -9.09
CA GLY A 62 6.47 -5.95 -8.65
C GLY A 62 6.15 -7.28 -9.34
N GLN A 63 4.88 -7.68 -9.34
CA GLN A 63 4.42 -8.89 -10.05
C GLN A 63 4.68 -8.80 -11.56
N LYS A 64 4.49 -7.64 -12.19
CA LYS A 64 4.78 -7.46 -13.63
C LYS A 64 6.27 -7.63 -13.96
N ILE A 65 7.16 -7.18 -13.07
CA ILE A 65 8.61 -7.20 -13.28
C ILE A 65 9.20 -8.58 -12.95
N PHE A 66 8.80 -9.16 -11.83
CA PHE A 66 9.44 -10.34 -11.26
C PHE A 66 8.61 -11.63 -11.40
N GLY A 67 7.35 -11.54 -11.82
CA GLY A 67 6.43 -12.69 -11.85
C GLY A 67 6.16 -13.22 -10.44
N ASP A 68 5.96 -14.52 -10.33
CA ASP A 68 5.62 -15.18 -9.06
C ASP A 68 6.76 -15.09 -8.03
N ARG A 69 8.00 -14.92 -8.47
CA ARG A 69 9.17 -14.68 -7.60
C ARG A 69 9.07 -13.42 -6.75
N TRP A 70 8.13 -12.51 -7.04
CA TRP A 70 7.86 -11.37 -6.17
C TRP A 70 7.33 -11.79 -4.79
N PHE A 71 6.72 -12.97 -4.68
CA PHE A 71 6.06 -13.45 -3.46
C PHE A 71 6.88 -14.49 -2.68
N GLU A 72 8.07 -14.83 -3.17
CA GLU A 72 9.03 -15.76 -2.55
C GLU A 72 10.05 -15.00 -1.69
#